data_AF-A0A3P3DAL5-F1
#
_entry.id   AF-A0A3P3DAL5-F1
#
_cell.length_a   1.000
_cell.length_b   1.000
_cell.length_c   1.000
_cell.angle_alpha   90.00
_cell.angle_beta   90.00
_cell.angle_gamma   90.00
#
_symmetry.space_group_name_H-M   'P 1'
#
loop_
_entity.id
_entity.type
_entity.pdbx_description
1 polymer ?
#
loop_
_entity_poly.entity_id
_entity_poly.type
_entity_poly.pdbx_seq_one_letter_code
_entity_poly.pdbx_strand_id
1 'polypeptide(L)'
;MAVIDFTRDMAPYHAAAGELIRLARQLPEGLGLLKSFQAKHRDQGFIDWQETVTGGALVLVAHPSIAVTDLIIDLRRRAHAQERAE
;
A
#
# COMPACT_ATOMS: atom_id res chain seq x y z
N MET A 1 27.18 -10.47 -5.09
CA MET A 1 26.50 -10.56 -3.78
C MET A 1 25.55 -9.39 -3.71
N ALA A 2 24.23 -9.62 -3.72
CA ALA A 2 23.26 -8.54 -3.61
C ALA A 2 23.17 -8.11 -2.14
N VAL A 3 23.40 -6.83 -1.85
CA VAL A 3 23.20 -6.24 -0.53
C VAL A 3 21.78 -5.70 -0.52
N ILE A 4 20.90 -6.29 0.29
CA ILE A 4 19.55 -5.79 0.50
C ILE A 4 19.66 -4.60 1.46
N ASP A 5 19.26 -3.41 1.01
CA ASP A 5 19.16 -2.23 1.87
C ASP A 5 17.69 -2.09 2.29
N PHE A 6 17.36 -2.76 3.39
CA PHE A 6 16.00 -2.83 3.92
C PHE A 6 15.31 -1.46 4.07
N THR A 7 16.06 -0.38 4.32
CA THR A 7 15.45 0.95 4.52
C THR A 7 14.97 1.52 3.19
N ARG A 8 15.81 1.41 2.15
CA ARG A 8 15.48 1.87 0.79
C ARG A 8 14.44 0.97 0.14
N ASP A 9 14.58 -0.34 0.34
CA ASP A 9 13.77 -1.36 -0.34
C ASP A 9 12.33 -1.41 0.23
N MET A 10 12.11 -0.98 1.47
CA MET A 10 10.80 -0.88 2.12
C MET A 10 10.13 0.50 2.01
N ALA A 11 10.83 1.53 1.50
CA ALA A 11 10.31 2.88 1.43
C ALA A 11 8.96 3.00 0.68
N PRO A 12 8.74 2.31 -0.47
CA PRO A 12 7.45 2.34 -1.16
C PRO A 12 6.31 1.75 -0.33
N TYR A 13 6.58 0.69 0.44
CA TYR A 13 5.61 0.08 1.34
C TYR A 13 5.22 1.04 2.49
N HIS A 14 6.20 1.67 3.14
CA HIS A 14 5.92 2.65 4.20
C HIS A 14 5.08 3.82 3.70
N ALA A 15 5.36 4.33 2.49
CA ALA A 15 4.58 5.39 1.87
C ALA A 15 3.12 4.97 1.64
N ALA A 16 2.88 3.76 1.13
CA ALA A 16 1.53 3.24 0.91
C ALA A 16 0.76 2.99 2.22
N ALA A 17 1.41 2.44 3.24
CA ALA A 17 0.81 2.21 4.55
C ALA A 17 0.43 3.55 5.24
N GLY A 18 1.31 4.55 5.16
CA GLY A 18 1.03 5.90 5.65
C GLY A 18 -0.16 6.54 4.93
N GLU A 19 -0.22 6.41 3.61
CA GLU A 19 -1.31 6.92 2.78
C GLU A 19 -2.66 6.26 3.12
N LEU A 20 -2.69 4.93 3.32
CA LEU A 20 -3.90 4.21 3.74
C LEU A 20 -4.47 4.75 5.05
N ILE A 21 -3.61 4.89 6.06
CA ILE A 21 -4.02 5.40 7.38
C ILE A 21 -4.51 6.84 7.27
N ARG A 22 -3.80 7.66 6.48
CA ARG A 22 -4.17 9.07 6.26
C ARG A 22 -5.55 9.18 5.62
N LEU A 23 -5.80 8.46 4.53
CA LEU A 23 -7.09 8.48 3.82
C LEU A 23 -8.22 7.88 4.67
N ALA A 24 -7.98 6.77 5.36
CA ALA A 24 -8.98 6.15 6.21
C ALA A 24 -9.42 7.05 7.38
N ARG A 25 -8.54 7.93 7.88
CA ARG A 25 -8.90 8.91 8.92
C ARG A 25 -9.76 10.06 8.40
N GLN A 26 -9.79 10.29 7.10
CA GLN A 26 -10.59 11.35 6.46
C GLN A 26 -12.04 10.93 6.22
N LEU A 27 -12.34 9.63 6.33
CA LEU A 27 -13.65 9.07 6.03
C LEU A 27 -14.37 8.61 7.31
N PRO A 28 -15.68 8.87 7.46
CA PRO A 28 -16.47 8.43 8.62
C PRO A 28 -16.37 6.91 8.87
N GLU A 29 -16.37 6.10 7.82
CA GLU A 29 -16.26 4.63 7.90
C GLU A 29 -14.85 4.09 7.61
N GLY A 30 -13.83 4.93 7.46
CA GLY A 30 -12.54 4.51 6.90
C GLY A 30 -11.80 3.46 7.73
N LEU A 31 -11.87 3.53 9.07
CA LEU A 31 -11.33 2.47 9.94
C LEU A 31 -12.06 1.12 9.77
N GLY A 32 -13.37 1.15 9.50
CA GLY A 32 -14.16 -0.05 9.21
C GLY A 32 -13.79 -0.68 7.87
N LEU A 33 -13.49 0.15 6.86
CA LEU A 33 -12.99 -0.30 5.55
C LEU A 33 -11.64 -0.98 5.67
N LEU A 34 -10.68 -0.40 6.43
CA LEU A 34 -9.37 -1.02 6.68
C LEU A 34 -9.50 -2.38 7.38
N LYS A 35 -10.36 -2.50 8.40
CA LYS A 35 -10.59 -3.77 9.10
C LYS A 35 -11.20 -4.84 8.19
N SER A 36 -12.18 -4.45 7.39
CA SER A 36 -12.83 -5.36 6.43
C SER A 36 -11.85 -5.83 5.36
N PHE A 37 -11.00 -4.93 4.87
CA PHE A 37 -9.93 -5.27 3.95
C PHE A 37 -8.95 -6.26 4.58
N GLN A 38 -8.46 -5.99 5.78
CA GLN A 38 -7.55 -6.88 6.49
C GLN A 38 -8.16 -8.28 6.74
N ALA A 39 -9.45 -8.34 7.06
CA ALA A 39 -10.15 -9.61 7.25
C ALA A 39 -10.27 -10.40 5.93
N LYS A 40 -10.59 -9.72 4.83
CA LYS A 40 -10.73 -10.33 3.49
C LYS A 40 -9.40 -10.81 2.91
N HIS A 41 -8.31 -10.09 3.20
CA HIS A 41 -6.98 -10.34 2.65
C HIS A 41 -6.01 -10.87 3.71
N ARG A 42 -6.50 -11.48 4.79
CA ARG A 42 -5.67 -11.90 5.94
C ARG A 42 -4.51 -12.81 5.55
N ASP A 43 -4.73 -13.68 4.56
CA ASP A 43 -3.76 -14.66 4.08
C ASP A 43 -3.01 -14.17 2.83
N GLN A 44 -3.31 -12.96 2.35
CA GLN A 44 -2.61 -12.30 1.25
C GLN A 44 -1.62 -11.28 1.82
N GLY A 45 -0.37 -11.36 1.37
CA GLY A 45 0.64 -10.38 1.75
C GLY A 45 0.21 -8.95 1.42
N PHE A 46 0.52 -8.01 2.31
CA PHE A 46 0.40 -6.57 2.02
C PHE A 46 1.43 -6.09 0.98
N ILE A 47 2.44 -6.92 0.73
CA ILE A 47 3.63 -6.62 -0.06
C ILE A 47 3.78 -7.71 -1.10
N ASP A 48 4.02 -7.27 -2.33
CA ASP A 48 4.54 -8.08 -3.41
C ASP A 48 6.00 -7.66 -3.66
N TRP A 49 6.84 -8.61 -4.10
CA TRP A 49 8.26 -8.36 -4.36
C TRP A 49 8.53 -8.42 -5.86
N GLN A 50 9.13 -7.35 -6.39
CA GLN A 50 9.61 -7.32 -7.75
C GLN A 50 11.11 -7.58 -7.78
N GLU A 51 11.50 -8.65 -8.46
CA GLU A 51 12.89 -9.03 -8.70
C GLU A 51 13.32 -8.55 -10.08
N THR A 52 14.43 -7.81 -10.16
CA THR A 52 15.00 -7.33 -11.42
C THR A 52 16.51 -7.53 -11.43
N VAL A 53 17.04 -8.11 -12.51
CA VAL A 53 18.48 -8.24 -12.72
C VAL A 53 18.96 -7.08 -13.58
N THR A 54 19.92 -6.29 -13.09
CA THR A 54 20.48 -5.14 -13.82
C THR A 54 21.99 -5.10 -13.64
N GLY A 55 22.75 -5.16 -14.74
CA GLY A 55 24.22 -5.07 -14.71
C GLY A 55 24.92 -6.18 -13.91
N GLY A 56 24.33 -7.37 -13.81
CA GLY A 56 24.86 -8.48 -13.01
C GLY A 56 24.53 -8.39 -11.51
N ALA A 57 23.76 -7.38 -11.08
CA ALA A 57 23.23 -7.28 -9.73
C ALA A 57 21.74 -7.70 -9.70
N LEU A 58 21.35 -8.36 -8.60
CA LEU A 58 19.95 -8.64 -8.28
C LEU A 58 19.39 -7.48 -7.45
N VAL A 59 18.29 -6.87 -7.91
CA VAL A 59 17.56 -5.81 -7.22
C VAL A 59 16.19 -6.35 -6.81
N LEU A 60 15.86 -6.24 -5.53
CA LEU A 60 14.58 -6.64 -4.97
C LEU A 60 13.87 -5.39 -4.45
N VAL A 61 12.69 -5.08 -4.98
CA VAL A 61 11.90 -3.92 -4.55
C VAL A 61 10.57 -4.40 -4.02
N ALA A 62 10.24 -4.02 -2.79
CA ALA A 62 8.92 -4.25 -2.24
C ALA A 62 7.93 -3.21 -2.79
N HIS A 63 6.77 -3.68 -3.23
CA HIS A 63 5.67 -2.82 -3.64
C HIS A 63 4.37 -3.25 -2.96
N PRO A 64 3.40 -2.33 -2.79
CA PRO A 64 2.08 -2.70 -2.32
C PRO A 64 1.46 -3.73 -3.25
N SER A 65 0.72 -4.69 -2.69
CA SER A 65 -0.01 -5.63 -3.52
C SER A 65 -1.11 -4.92 -4.32
N ILE A 66 -1.59 -5.56 -5.39
CA ILE A 66 -2.68 -5.02 -6.23
C ILE A 66 -3.90 -4.68 -5.36
N ALA A 67 -4.26 -5.57 -4.42
CA ALA A 67 -5.37 -5.35 -3.51
C ALA A 67 -5.19 -4.09 -2.64
N VAL A 68 -3.97 -3.85 -2.15
CA VAL A 68 -3.64 -2.64 -1.38
C VAL A 68 -3.73 -1.39 -2.25
N THR A 69 -3.24 -1.48 -3.49
CA THR A 69 -3.31 -0.37 -4.45
C THR A 69 -4.76 0.00 -4.78
N ASP A 70 -5.61 -1.00 -5.03
CA ASP A 70 -7.04 -0.81 -5.30
C ASP A 70 -7.75 -0.16 -4.11
N LEU A 71 -7.43 -0.56 -2.88
CA LEU A 71 -7.98 0.05 -1.68
C LEU A 71 -7.58 1.54 -1.57
N ILE A 72 -6.32 1.89 -1.83
CA ILE A 72 -5.88 3.29 -1.83
C ILE A 72 -6.68 4.11 -2.85
N ILE A 73 -6.89 3.57 -4.05
CA ILE A 73 -7.67 4.24 -5.11
C ILE A 73 -9.13 4.42 -4.68
N ASP A 74 -9.75 3.40 -4.08
CA ASP A 74 -11.13 3.50 -3.58
C ASP A 74 -11.25 4.55 -2.48
N LEU A 75 -10.35 4.54 -1.48
CA LEU A 75 -10.36 5.51 -0.40
C LEU A 75 -10.14 6.94 -0.90
N ARG A 76 -9.25 7.16 -1.87
CA ARG A 76 -9.07 8.48 -2.53
C ARG A 76 -10.34 8.95 -3.20
N ARG A 77 -11.03 8.06 -3.94
CA ARG A 77 -12.27 8.40 -4.62
C ARG A 77 -13.34 8.84 -3.62
N ARG A 78 -13.47 8.12 -2.50
CA ARG A 78 -14.42 8.47 -1.43
C ARG A 78 -14.07 9.79 -0.76
N ALA A 79 -12.79 10.01 -0.42
CA ALA A 79 -12.34 11.24 0.23
C ALA A 79 -12.66 12.47 -0.65
N HIS A 80 -12.35 12.40 -1.94
CA HIS A 80 -12.69 13.47 -2.89
C HIS A 80 -14.20 13.66 -3.10
N ALA A 81 -15.02 12.62 -2.99
CA ALA A 81 -16.46 12.76 -3.08
C ALA A 81 -17.03 13.49 -1.85
N GLN A 82 -16.49 13.22 -0.66
CA GLN A 82 -16.87 13.89 0.58
C GLN A 82 -16.47 15.37 0.57
N GLU A 83 -15.24 15.68 0.15
CA GLU A 83 -14.75 17.06 0.00
C GLU A 83 -15.61 17.93 -0.94
N ARG A 84 -16.38 17.32 -1.85
CA ARG A 84 -17.28 18.03 -2.78
C ARG A 84 -18.72 18.16 -2.28
N ALA A 85 -19.08 17.37 -1.27
CA ALA A 85 -20.41 17.38 -0.66
C ALA A 85 -20.50 18.39 0.50
N GLU A 86 -19.35 18.80 1.03
CA GLU A 86 -19.14 19.89 2.00
C GLU A 86 -18.96 21.24 1.29
#